data_AF-A0A2S7Q938-F1
#
_entry.id   AF-A0A2S7Q938-F1
#
_cell.length_a   1.000
_cell.length_b   1.000
_cell.length_c   1.000
_cell.angle_alpha   90.00
_cell.angle_beta   90.00
_cell.angle_gamma   90.00
#
_symmetry.space_group_name_H-M   'P 1'
#
loop_
_entity.id
_entity.type
_entity.pdbx_description
1 polymer ?
#
loop_
_entity_poly.entity_id
_entity_poly.type
_entity_poly.pdbx_seq_one_letter_code
_entity_poly.pdbx_strand_id
1 'polypeptide(L)'
;MADKFTQNCYAYVNGGVETLDREKGYFPCGTVNSTSDFLTCCYEDDTCVGNNICKASTADLSIETDYYFGYCNDPTYTSSACNTQCQRNGGGTVGIAYNDTLSEWACCSDSTCTTLSDYVFNAPAPSSLLAIATPTSRPYSSFMSSTATASSTTSSTPPTSTVTIIPTEPVPYMSRAAAIGSRVGLVLLIIVIVVAATWIFLCVRKRRKAAKKAKSEVPVAVPEQEQEAPKQSIWVWR
;
A
#
# COMPACT_ATOMS: atom_id res chain seq x y z
N MET A 1 6.99 0.15 28.81
CA MET A 1 6.17 -0.73 27.96
C MET A 1 5.35 0.20 27.10
N ALA A 2 5.67 0.31 25.81
CA ALA A 2 4.93 1.19 24.92
C ALA A 2 3.49 0.64 24.80
N ASP A 3 2.50 1.51 24.96
CA ASP A 3 1.09 1.16 24.78
C ASP A 3 0.91 0.60 23.37
N LYS A 4 0.77 -0.73 23.26
CA LYS A 4 0.67 -1.45 21.98
C LYS A 4 -0.57 -1.04 21.18
N PHE A 5 -1.48 -0.28 21.81
CA PHE A 5 -2.73 0.22 21.25
C PHE A 5 -2.67 1.73 21.02
N THR A 6 -1.57 2.22 20.46
CA THR A 6 -1.48 3.63 20.09
C THR A 6 -2.48 3.87 18.95
N GLN A 7 -3.48 4.72 19.19
CA GLN A 7 -4.49 5.11 18.18
C GLN A 7 -3.93 6.14 17.18
N ASN A 8 -2.61 6.11 16.95
CA ASN A 8 -1.93 6.99 16.02
C ASN A 8 -1.91 6.32 14.66
N CYS A 9 -2.01 7.13 13.62
CA CYS A 9 -1.83 6.71 12.25
C CYS A 9 -0.45 7.14 11.77
N TYR A 10 0.11 6.37 10.86
CA TYR A 10 1.45 6.58 10.32
C TYR A 10 1.38 6.54 8.80
N ALA A 11 2.12 7.43 8.16
CA ALA A 11 2.33 7.44 6.72
C ALA A 11 3.74 6.93 6.41
N TYR A 12 3.89 6.26 5.28
CA TYR A 12 5.21 5.90 4.77
C TYR A 12 5.56 6.84 3.61
N VAL A 13 6.57 7.68 3.82
CA VAL A 13 6.94 8.77 2.92
C VAL A 13 8.46 8.77 2.72
N ASN A 14 8.91 8.83 1.46
CA ASN A 14 10.34 8.89 1.11
C ASN A 14 11.21 7.77 1.76
N GLY A 15 10.63 6.59 2.01
CA GLY A 15 11.33 5.48 2.64
C GLY A 15 11.34 5.49 4.18
N GLY A 16 10.71 6.50 4.80
CA GLY A 16 10.58 6.64 6.25
C GLY A 16 9.13 6.57 6.72
N VAL A 17 8.95 6.34 8.03
CA VAL A 17 7.64 6.37 8.67
C VAL A 17 7.46 7.71 9.39
N GLU A 18 6.38 8.40 9.08
CA GLU A 18 5.99 9.65 9.72
C GLU A 18 4.70 9.46 10.52
N THR A 19 4.66 9.99 11.73
CA THR A 19 3.44 10.02 12.53
C THR A 19 2.48 11.06 11.94
N LEU A 20 1.22 10.66 11.73
CA LEU A 20 0.14 11.57 11.41
C LEU A 20 -0.49 12.04 12.71
N ASP A 21 -0.31 13.33 13.01
CA ASP A 21 -0.99 13.95 14.14
C ASP A 21 -2.51 13.81 13.99
N ARG A 22 -3.22 13.56 15.08
CA ARG A 22 -4.69 13.46 15.08
C ARG A 22 -5.39 14.68 14.48
N GLU A 23 -4.76 15.85 14.57
CA GLU A 23 -5.24 17.09 13.99
C GLU A 23 -5.32 17.03 12.45
N LYS A 24 -4.60 16.10 11.81
CA LYS A 24 -4.70 15.82 10.38
C LYS A 24 -5.94 14.99 10.01
N GLY A 25 -6.77 14.60 10.98
CA GLY A 25 -8.06 13.95 10.76
C GLY A 25 -7.99 12.46 10.43
N TYR A 26 -6.86 11.76 10.64
CA TYR A 26 -6.75 10.32 10.35
C TYR A 26 -6.99 9.47 11.59
N PHE A 27 -7.86 8.47 11.46
CA PHE A 27 -8.22 7.57 12.53
C PHE A 27 -8.25 6.11 12.04
N PRO A 28 -7.92 5.14 12.93
CA PRO A 28 -7.96 3.73 12.57
C PRO A 28 -9.39 3.28 12.25
N CYS A 29 -9.49 2.36 11.30
CA CYS A 29 -10.72 1.74 10.81
C CYS A 29 -11.30 0.72 11.79
N GLY A 30 -11.60 1.17 13.01
CA GLY A 30 -12.17 0.35 14.08
C GLY A 30 -11.38 0.42 15.37
N THR A 31 -11.71 -0.49 16.30
CA THR A 31 -11.06 -0.56 17.61
C THR A 31 -9.82 -1.44 17.54
N VAL A 32 -8.65 -0.84 17.79
CA VAL A 32 -7.40 -1.59 17.98
C VAL A 32 -7.51 -2.49 19.21
N ASN A 33 -7.32 -3.79 19.04
CA ASN A 33 -7.38 -4.78 20.11
C ASN A 33 -6.32 -5.87 19.90
N SER A 34 -6.18 -6.80 20.85
CA SER A 34 -5.17 -7.87 20.79
C SER A 34 -5.32 -8.85 19.61
N THR A 35 -6.43 -8.79 18.88
CA THR A 35 -6.75 -9.64 17.72
C THR A 35 -6.60 -8.88 16.39
N SER A 36 -6.77 -7.55 16.40
CA SER A 36 -6.52 -6.65 15.28
C SER A 36 -5.46 -5.61 15.68
N ASP A 37 -4.22 -6.06 15.75
CA ASP A 37 -3.08 -5.24 16.18
C ASP A 37 -2.87 -4.03 15.24
N PHE A 38 -3.12 -4.24 13.94
CA PHE A 38 -2.93 -3.21 12.92
C PHE A 38 -4.15 -3.05 12.02
N LEU A 39 -4.57 -1.81 11.85
CA LEU A 39 -5.72 -1.37 11.09
C LEU A 39 -5.30 -0.31 10.09
N THR A 40 -6.01 -0.30 8.96
CA THR A 40 -6.00 0.82 8.02
C THR A 40 -6.46 2.09 8.74
N CYS A 41 -5.92 3.23 8.35
CA CYS A 41 -6.34 4.55 8.83
C CYS A 41 -6.91 5.36 7.66
N CYS A 42 -8.13 5.84 7.81
CA CYS A 42 -8.78 6.72 6.84
C CYS A 42 -9.01 8.10 7.46
N TYR A 43 -9.28 9.08 6.61
CA TYR A 43 -9.69 10.41 7.04
C TYR A 43 -11.03 10.33 7.79
N GLU A 44 -11.29 11.28 8.67
CA GLU A 44 -12.53 11.35 9.44
C GLU A 44 -13.74 11.35 8.52
N ASP A 45 -14.78 10.62 8.92
CA ASP A 45 -16.05 10.45 8.17
C ASP A 45 -15.97 9.68 6.85
N ASP A 46 -14.77 9.33 6.36
CA ASP A 46 -14.61 8.46 5.20
C ASP A 46 -14.98 7.00 5.50
N THR A 47 -15.27 6.23 4.47
CA THR A 47 -15.61 4.81 4.65
C THR A 47 -14.37 3.95 4.46
N CYS A 48 -13.97 3.26 5.52
CA CYS A 48 -13.01 2.19 5.44
C CYS A 48 -13.62 1.02 4.67
N VAL A 49 -12.95 0.58 3.62
CA VAL A 49 -13.35 -0.60 2.85
C VAL A 49 -12.23 -1.64 2.86
N GLY A 50 -12.50 -2.82 2.34
CA GLY A 50 -11.53 -3.91 2.24
C GLY A 50 -10.21 -3.50 1.57
N ASN A 51 -9.17 -4.31 1.79
CA ASN A 51 -7.86 -4.19 1.12
C ASN A 51 -7.08 -2.91 1.41
N ASN A 52 -7.25 -2.33 2.61
CA ASN A 52 -6.58 -1.10 3.05
C ASN A 52 -6.94 0.14 2.21
N ILE A 53 -8.13 0.12 1.61
CA ILE A 53 -8.65 1.22 0.80
C ILE A 53 -9.62 2.05 1.66
N CYS A 54 -9.60 3.35 1.44
CA CYS A 54 -10.55 4.30 1.98
C CYS A 54 -11.40 4.85 0.85
N LYS A 55 -12.69 5.01 1.10
CA LYS A 55 -13.63 5.66 0.19
C LYS A 55 -13.98 7.05 0.74
N ALA A 56 -13.73 8.09 -0.04
CA ALA A 56 -14.03 9.46 0.33
C ALA A 56 -15.54 9.65 0.55
N SER A 57 -15.90 10.29 1.65
CA SER A 57 -17.29 10.63 2.01
C SER A 57 -17.79 11.90 1.31
N THR A 58 -16.87 12.80 1.00
CA THR A 58 -17.12 14.05 0.30
C THR A 58 -16.26 14.13 -0.96
N ALA A 59 -16.83 14.63 -2.06
CA ALA A 59 -16.08 14.95 -3.28
C ALA A 59 -15.16 16.19 -3.12
N ASP A 60 -15.08 16.75 -1.91
CA ASP A 60 -14.37 17.99 -1.57
C ASP A 60 -12.92 17.75 -1.11
N LEU A 61 -12.48 16.49 -0.98
CA LEU A 61 -11.04 16.24 -0.93
C LEU A 61 -10.47 16.64 -2.29
N SER A 62 -9.34 17.34 -2.30
CA SER A 62 -8.60 17.77 -3.51
C SER A 62 -8.12 16.63 -4.43
N ILE A 63 -8.59 15.42 -4.15
CA ILE A 63 -8.47 14.19 -4.91
C ILE A 63 -9.85 13.93 -5.52
N GLU A 64 -9.94 14.08 -6.84
CA GLU A 64 -11.15 13.83 -7.64
C GLU A 64 -11.57 12.34 -7.64
N THR A 65 -10.87 11.49 -6.89
CA THR A 65 -11.11 10.06 -6.79
C THR A 65 -11.97 9.70 -5.58
N ASP A 66 -12.96 8.86 -5.81
CA ASP A 66 -13.78 8.25 -4.74
C ASP A 66 -12.96 7.37 -3.78
N TYR A 67 -11.76 6.92 -4.18
CA TYR A 67 -10.96 5.95 -3.42
C TYR A 67 -9.50 6.38 -3.30
N TYR A 68 -8.90 6.11 -2.15
CA TYR A 68 -7.48 6.33 -1.89
C TYR A 68 -6.92 5.22 -0.99
N PHE A 69 -5.60 5.06 -0.98
CA PHE A 69 -4.97 4.15 -0.03
C PHE A 69 -4.97 4.71 1.39
N GLY A 70 -5.47 3.93 2.33
CA GLY A 70 -5.41 4.28 3.73
C GLY A 70 -4.00 4.19 4.29
N TYR A 71 -3.77 4.97 5.34
CA TYR A 71 -2.57 4.88 6.16
C TYR A 71 -2.63 3.67 7.09
N CYS A 72 -1.68 3.52 8.01
CA CYS A 72 -1.63 2.38 8.92
C CYS A 72 -1.32 2.83 10.34
N ASN A 73 -1.86 2.15 11.35
CA ASN A 73 -1.51 2.41 12.75
C ASN A 73 -0.25 1.65 13.23
N ASP A 74 0.51 1.01 12.33
CA ASP A 74 1.79 0.37 12.67
C ASP A 74 2.93 1.39 12.60
N PRO A 75 3.62 1.69 13.72
CA PRO A 75 4.75 2.61 13.74
C PRO A 75 5.96 2.12 12.93
N THR A 76 6.01 0.83 12.57
CA THR A 76 7.07 0.25 11.75
C THR A 76 6.68 0.12 10.29
N TYR A 77 5.38 0.23 9.98
CA TYR A 77 4.82 0.04 8.65
C TYR A 77 5.18 -1.32 8.01
N THR A 78 5.42 -2.34 8.83
CA THR A 78 5.82 -3.69 8.38
C THR A 78 4.66 -4.68 8.35
N SER A 79 3.55 -4.35 9.00
CA SER A 79 2.32 -5.13 8.97
C SER A 79 1.74 -5.22 7.56
N SER A 80 1.14 -6.36 7.22
CA SER A 80 0.42 -6.55 5.96
C SER A 80 -0.83 -5.67 5.81
N ALA A 81 -1.31 -5.09 6.91
CA ALA A 81 -2.36 -4.07 6.90
C ALA A 81 -1.83 -2.71 6.41
N CYS A 82 -0.51 -2.50 6.40
CA CYS A 82 0.10 -1.27 5.94
C CYS A 82 0.52 -1.43 4.49
N ASN A 83 -0.22 -0.77 3.60
CA ASN A 83 0.09 -0.84 2.18
C ASN A 83 1.15 0.20 1.81
N THR A 84 2.29 -0.26 1.28
CA THR A 84 3.35 0.61 0.76
C THR A 84 3.20 0.93 -0.74
N GLN A 85 2.19 0.35 -1.39
CA GLN A 85 1.88 0.65 -2.77
C GLN A 85 1.40 2.10 -2.91
N CYS A 86 1.68 2.68 -4.06
CA CYS A 86 1.31 4.06 -4.41
C CYS A 86 1.97 5.19 -3.60
N GLN A 87 2.77 4.91 -2.58
CA GLN A 87 3.49 5.94 -1.84
C GLN A 87 4.72 6.43 -2.62
N ARG A 88 4.49 7.39 -3.53
CA ARG A 88 5.56 8.14 -4.19
C ARG A 88 6.02 9.31 -3.31
N ASN A 89 7.25 9.76 -3.57
CA ASN A 89 7.90 10.89 -2.89
C ASN A 89 6.97 12.10 -2.73
N GLY A 90 6.49 12.40 -1.51
CA GLY A 90 5.77 13.66 -1.28
C GLY A 90 4.56 13.68 -0.33
N GLY A 91 4.22 12.60 0.37
CA GLY A 91 3.39 12.68 1.60
C GLY A 91 1.96 13.21 1.46
N GLY A 92 1.31 12.98 0.31
CA GLY A 92 -0.13 13.24 0.11
C GLY A 92 -0.97 11.96 0.13
N THR A 93 -2.28 12.10 0.35
CA THR A 93 -3.25 11.03 0.05
C THR A 93 -3.16 10.68 -1.42
N VAL A 94 -2.76 9.44 -1.72
CA VAL A 94 -2.62 8.99 -3.09
C VAL A 94 -3.93 8.36 -3.51
N GLY A 95 -4.64 9.06 -4.39
CA GLY A 95 -5.81 8.53 -5.05
C GLY A 95 -5.49 7.22 -5.76
N ILE A 96 -6.50 6.38 -5.88
CA ILE A 96 -6.44 5.15 -6.67
C ILE A 96 -7.67 5.09 -7.56
N ALA A 97 -7.52 4.45 -8.71
CA ALA A 97 -8.63 4.21 -9.62
C ALA A 97 -8.65 2.75 -10.04
N TYR A 98 -9.86 2.24 -10.24
CA TYR A 98 -10.07 0.90 -10.75
C TYR A 98 -10.17 0.96 -12.28
N ASN A 99 -9.40 0.10 -12.95
CA ASN A 99 -9.48 -0.08 -14.39
C ASN A 99 -10.37 -1.28 -14.69
N ASP A 100 -11.63 -1.03 -15.08
CA ASP A 100 -12.59 -2.10 -15.40
C ASP A 100 -12.15 -3.00 -16.56
N THR A 101 -11.35 -2.48 -17.50
CA THR A 101 -10.89 -3.25 -18.66
C THR A 101 -9.86 -4.30 -18.26
N LEU A 102 -8.94 -3.93 -17.36
CA LEU A 102 -7.89 -4.81 -16.87
C LEU A 102 -8.29 -5.55 -15.59
N SER A 103 -9.38 -5.14 -14.94
CA SER A 103 -9.82 -5.64 -13.64
C SER A 103 -8.76 -5.49 -12.53
N GLU A 104 -8.05 -4.37 -12.56
CA GLU A 104 -6.95 -4.06 -11.63
C GLU A 104 -7.07 -2.63 -11.11
N TRP A 105 -6.54 -2.39 -9.90
CA TRP A 105 -6.42 -1.05 -9.37
C TRP A 105 -5.06 -0.46 -9.71
N ALA A 106 -5.01 0.85 -9.95
CA ALA A 106 -3.78 1.58 -10.22
C ALA A 106 -3.68 2.85 -9.36
N CYS A 107 -2.45 3.25 -9.04
CA CYS A 107 -2.20 4.53 -8.40
C CYS A 107 -2.38 5.67 -9.40
N CYS A 108 -2.88 6.81 -8.94
CA CYS A 108 -2.90 8.03 -9.74
C CYS A 108 -1.48 8.62 -9.89
N SER A 109 -1.18 9.14 -11.09
CA SER A 109 0.06 9.87 -11.37
C SER A 109 -0.08 11.38 -11.15
N ASP A 110 -1.31 11.89 -11.14
CA ASP A 110 -1.70 13.29 -10.95
C ASP A 110 -2.75 13.42 -9.83
N SER A 111 -3.03 14.66 -9.39
CA SER A 111 -3.99 14.93 -8.30
C SER A 111 -5.46 14.71 -8.70
N THR A 112 -5.75 14.77 -9.99
CA THR A 112 -7.09 14.56 -10.57
C THR A 112 -7.37 13.10 -10.92
N CYS A 113 -6.36 12.23 -10.80
CA CYS A 113 -6.39 10.85 -11.25
C CYS A 113 -6.85 10.63 -12.70
N THR A 114 -6.61 11.61 -13.55
CA THR A 114 -6.86 11.48 -14.99
C THR A 114 -5.83 10.58 -15.66
N THR A 115 -4.63 10.50 -15.06
CA THR A 115 -3.53 9.68 -15.54
C THR A 115 -3.19 8.60 -14.51
N LEU A 116 -3.30 7.33 -14.91
CA LEU A 116 -2.89 6.20 -14.08
C LEU A 116 -1.38 5.98 -14.18
N SER A 117 -0.77 5.52 -13.09
CA SER A 117 0.63 5.09 -13.06
C SER A 117 0.77 3.62 -13.44
N ASP A 118 2.01 3.19 -13.70
CA ASP A 118 2.34 1.77 -13.93
C ASP A 118 2.29 0.91 -12.66
N TYR A 119 2.06 1.51 -11.49
CA TYR A 119 1.93 0.80 -10.22
C TYR A 119 0.50 0.28 -10.08
N VAL A 120 0.35 -1.02 -10.31
CA VAL A 120 -0.92 -1.73 -10.22
C VAL A 120 -0.95 -2.69 -9.03
N PHE A 121 -2.15 -2.95 -8.51
CA PHE A 121 -2.35 -3.92 -7.44
C PHE A 121 -3.69 -4.63 -7.57
N ASN A 122 -3.73 -5.85 -7.02
CA ASN A 122 -4.92 -6.69 -7.04
C ASN A 122 -5.77 -6.45 -5.78
N ALA A 123 -6.99 -5.99 -5.99
CA ALA A 123 -8.04 -5.91 -4.96
C ALA A 123 -9.41 -6.10 -5.64
N PRO A 124 -10.45 -6.48 -4.89
CA PRO A 124 -11.80 -6.62 -5.44
C PRO A 124 -12.27 -5.33 -6.13
N ALA A 125 -13.13 -5.47 -7.15
CA ALA A 125 -13.73 -4.34 -7.83
C ALA A 125 -14.53 -3.45 -6.86
N PRO A 126 -14.70 -2.15 -7.14
CA PRO A 126 -15.43 -1.22 -6.27
C PRO A 126 -16.80 -1.72 -5.82
N SER A 127 -17.56 -2.36 -6.71
CA SER A 127 -18.88 -2.94 -6.43
C SER A 127 -18.87 -4.13 -5.46
N SER A 128 -17.70 -4.74 -5.23
CA SER A 128 -17.48 -5.89 -4.35
C SER A 128 -16.72 -5.52 -3.08
N LEU A 129 -16.31 -4.27 -2.92
CA LEU A 129 -15.70 -3.78 -1.69
C LEU A 129 -16.75 -3.67 -0.59
N LEU A 130 -16.48 -4.32 0.53
CA LEU A 130 -17.33 -4.25 1.72
C LEU A 130 -16.91 -3.07 2.59
N ALA A 131 -17.88 -2.27 3.02
CA ALA A 131 -17.68 -1.27 4.06
C ALA A 131 -17.39 -1.97 5.40
N ILE A 132 -16.31 -1.55 6.06
CA ILE A 132 -15.84 -2.11 7.32
C ILE A 132 -16.24 -1.20 8.48
N ALA A 133 -15.88 0.07 8.38
CA ALA A 133 -16.07 1.06 9.43
C ALA A 133 -16.01 2.48 8.86
N THR A 134 -16.44 3.45 9.65
CA THR A 134 -16.22 4.87 9.41
C THR A 134 -15.38 5.39 10.57
N PRO A 135 -14.16 5.91 10.34
CA PRO A 135 -13.34 6.43 11.41
C PRO A 135 -14.00 7.66 12.04
N THR A 136 -13.84 7.82 13.35
CA THR A 136 -14.29 9.00 14.07
C THR A 136 -13.21 9.48 15.02
N SER A 137 -13.11 10.80 15.21
CA SER A 137 -12.24 11.41 16.21
C SER A 137 -12.57 11.04 17.65
N ARG A 138 -13.79 10.56 17.89
CA ARG A 138 -14.26 10.17 19.21
C ARG A 138 -13.55 8.89 19.66
N PRO A 139 -12.95 8.87 20.87
CA PRO A 139 -12.42 7.63 21.41
C PRO A 139 -13.54 6.60 21.46
N TYR A 140 -13.28 5.40 20.91
CA TYR A 140 -14.18 4.25 21.05
C TYR A 140 -14.32 3.95 22.54
N SER A 141 -15.31 4.56 23.19
CA SER A 141 -15.76 4.13 24.50
C SER A 141 -16.40 2.76 24.28
N SER A 142 -15.82 1.75 24.91
CA SER A 142 -16.22 0.35 24.84
C SER A 142 -17.74 0.15 24.93
N PHE A 143 -18.24 -0.81 24.14
CA PHE A 143 -19.58 -1.41 24.11
C PHE A 143 -20.68 -0.68 23.32
N MET A 144 -20.69 -0.89 22.00
CA MET A 144 -21.95 -1.16 21.30
C MET A 144 -21.98 -2.64 20.90
N SER A 145 -22.59 -3.47 21.74
CA SER A 145 -23.17 -4.72 21.27
C SER A 145 -24.28 -4.34 20.30
N SER A 146 -24.12 -4.63 19.01
CA SER A 146 -25.21 -4.57 18.05
C SER A 146 -26.22 -5.66 18.41
N THR A 147 -27.23 -5.33 19.23
CA THR A 147 -28.45 -6.13 19.35
C THR A 147 -29.19 -5.99 18.03
N ALA A 148 -29.15 -7.03 17.20
CA ALA A 148 -30.06 -7.16 16.08
C ALA A 148 -31.49 -7.28 16.62
N THR A 149 -32.25 -6.19 16.57
CA THR A 149 -33.70 -6.21 16.86
C THR A 149 -34.39 -6.92 15.71
N ALA A 150 -34.66 -8.21 15.86
CA ALA A 150 -35.58 -8.92 14.98
C ALA A 150 -37.01 -8.39 15.24
N SER A 151 -37.56 -7.65 14.28
CA SER A 151 -38.98 -7.27 14.28
C SER A 151 -39.85 -8.50 14.02
N SER A 152 -40.36 -9.10 15.09
CA SER A 152 -41.39 -10.13 15.05
C SER A 152 -42.73 -9.50 14.63
N THR A 153 -43.15 -9.74 13.40
CA THR A 153 -44.54 -9.51 12.97
C THR A 153 -45.39 -10.68 13.43
N THR A 154 -46.34 -10.38 14.31
CA THR A 154 -47.37 -11.29 14.79
C THR A 154 -48.45 -11.49 13.72
N SER A 155 -48.70 -12.73 13.34
CA SER A 155 -50.04 -13.12 12.89
C SER A 155 -50.34 -14.57 13.24
N SER A 156 -51.51 -14.71 13.84
CA SER A 156 -52.05 -15.86 14.54
C SER A 156 -52.68 -16.86 13.58
N THR A 157 -52.49 -18.16 13.84
CA THR A 157 -53.56 -19.21 13.87
C THR A 157 -52.94 -20.61 14.10
N PRO A 158 -53.52 -21.45 14.98
CA PRO A 158 -53.27 -22.91 15.07
C PRO A 158 -54.44 -23.68 14.39
N PRO A 159 -54.51 -25.04 14.35
CA PRO A 159 -53.68 -26.06 15.00
C PRO A 159 -53.33 -27.30 14.11
N THR A 160 -52.64 -28.28 14.75
CA THR A 160 -52.85 -29.73 14.59
C THR A 160 -51.83 -30.56 13.77
N SER A 161 -51.15 -31.43 14.53
CA SER A 161 -50.62 -32.78 14.25
C SER A 161 -49.73 -33.02 13.03
N THR A 162 -48.50 -33.52 13.28
CA THR A 162 -48.18 -34.96 13.29
C THR A 162 -46.67 -35.11 13.52
N VAL A 163 -46.27 -35.80 14.58
CA VAL A 163 -44.88 -36.17 14.84
C VAL A 163 -44.48 -37.27 13.86
N THR A 164 -43.63 -36.94 12.90
CA THR A 164 -42.89 -37.94 12.10
C THR A 164 -41.42 -37.73 12.37
N ILE A 165 -40.83 -38.64 13.15
CA ILE A 165 -39.39 -38.71 13.38
C ILE A 165 -38.78 -39.31 12.11
N ILE A 166 -38.10 -38.47 11.32
CA ILE A 166 -37.21 -38.90 10.25
C ILE A 166 -35.77 -38.70 10.76
N PRO A 167 -34.91 -39.72 10.74
CA PRO A 167 -33.50 -39.55 11.06
C PRO A 167 -32.81 -38.80 9.91
N THR A 168 -32.50 -37.52 10.13
CA THR A 168 -31.70 -36.73 9.19
C THR A 168 -30.23 -37.10 9.38
N GLU A 169 -29.64 -37.68 8.33
CA GLU A 169 -28.21 -37.89 8.18
C GLU A 169 -27.41 -36.59 8.43
N PRO A 170 -26.19 -36.69 9.00
CA PRO A 170 -25.33 -35.53 9.19
C PRO A 170 -24.89 -34.97 7.84
N VAL A 171 -25.35 -33.77 7.52
CA VAL A 171 -24.81 -32.94 6.44
C VAL A 171 -23.30 -32.72 6.64
N PRO A 172 -22.45 -33.01 5.65
CA PRO A 172 -21.03 -32.77 5.76
C PRO A 172 -20.76 -31.26 5.75
N TYR A 173 -20.19 -30.80 6.87
CA TYR A 173 -19.55 -29.50 7.04
C TYR A 173 -18.49 -29.35 5.94
N MET A 174 -18.77 -28.52 4.93
CA MET A 174 -17.85 -28.24 3.84
C MET A 174 -16.75 -27.30 4.36
N SER A 175 -15.75 -27.89 5.02
CA SER A 175 -14.48 -27.26 5.33
C SER A 175 -13.85 -26.76 4.03
N ARG A 176 -13.73 -25.44 3.89
CA ARG A 176 -12.92 -24.84 2.83
C ARG A 176 -11.48 -25.27 3.06
N ALA A 177 -11.03 -26.22 2.24
CA ALA A 177 -9.66 -26.67 2.17
C ALA A 177 -8.76 -25.47 1.87
N ALA A 178 -7.81 -25.23 2.76
CA ALA A 178 -6.70 -24.34 2.55
C ALA A 178 -5.89 -24.82 1.34
N ALA A 179 -5.92 -24.06 0.25
CA ALA A 179 -4.94 -24.18 -0.82
C ALA A 179 -3.62 -23.61 -0.29
N ILE A 180 -2.80 -24.47 0.31
CA ILE A 180 -1.41 -24.20 0.64
C ILE A 180 -0.63 -24.17 -0.69
N GLY A 181 -0.55 -23.00 -1.30
CA GLY A 181 0.36 -22.73 -2.40
C GLY A 181 1.77 -22.49 -1.86
N SER A 182 2.63 -23.50 -1.94
CA SER A 182 4.05 -23.39 -1.59
C SER A 182 4.75 -22.32 -2.43
N ARG A 183 5.02 -21.14 -1.85
CA ARG A 183 5.97 -20.15 -2.39
C ARG A 183 7.37 -20.36 -1.79
N VAL A 184 7.95 -21.54 -2.02
CA VAL A 184 9.38 -21.79 -1.76
C VAL A 184 10.09 -21.86 -3.11
N GLY A 185 10.24 -20.71 -3.75
CA GLY A 185 10.89 -20.63 -5.07
C GLY A 185 11.63 -19.33 -5.35
N LEU A 186 11.30 -18.23 -4.65
CA LEU A 186 11.89 -16.93 -4.96
C LEU A 186 13.28 -16.71 -4.32
N VAL A 187 13.54 -17.32 -3.17
CA VAL A 187 14.80 -17.09 -2.42
C VAL A 187 16.01 -17.66 -3.16
N LEU A 188 15.87 -18.82 -3.80
CA LEU A 188 16.97 -19.43 -4.55
C LEU A 188 17.36 -18.62 -5.79
N LEU A 189 16.39 -17.98 -6.45
CA LEU A 189 16.64 -17.18 -7.64
C LEU A 189 17.42 -15.89 -7.32
N ILE A 190 17.13 -15.27 -6.17
CA ILE A 190 17.86 -14.07 -5.71
C ILE A 190 19.32 -14.42 -5.37
N ILE A 191 19.57 -15.55 -4.70
CA ILE A 191 20.94 -15.96 -4.33
C ILE A 191 21.79 -16.19 -5.59
N VAL A 192 21.25 -16.82 -6.63
CA VAL A 192 21.97 -17.05 -7.89
C VAL A 192 22.32 -15.72 -8.58
N ILE A 193 21.40 -14.75 -8.59
CA ILE A 193 21.65 -13.42 -9.19
C ILE A 193 22.75 -12.68 -8.42
N VAL A 194 22.72 -12.69 -7.09
CA VAL A 194 23.73 -12.01 -6.26
C VAL A 194 25.12 -12.63 -6.48
N VAL A 195 25.22 -13.96 -6.53
CA VAL A 195 26.50 -14.65 -6.80
C VAL A 195 27.03 -14.32 -8.19
N ALA A 196 26.18 -14.34 -9.22
CA ALA A 196 26.57 -14.00 -10.59
C ALA A 196 27.03 -12.53 -10.71
N ALA A 197 26.29 -11.58 -10.12
CA ALA A 197 26.64 -10.16 -10.14
C ALA A 197 27.97 -9.90 -9.41
N THR A 198 28.19 -10.55 -8.26
CA THR A 198 29.42 -10.41 -7.48
C THR A 198 30.62 -10.97 -8.26
N TRP A 199 30.45 -12.11 -8.94
CA TRP A 199 31.49 -12.70 -9.78
C TRP A 199 31.86 -11.79 -10.96
N ILE A 200 30.87 -11.27 -11.68
CA ILE A 200 31.08 -10.34 -12.81
C ILE A 200 31.83 -9.08 -12.35
N PHE A 201 31.42 -8.49 -11.22
CA PHE A 201 32.06 -7.30 -10.67
C PHE A 201 33.54 -7.54 -10.35
N LEU A 202 33.88 -8.70 -9.75
CA LEU A 202 35.26 -9.07 -9.44
C LEU A 202 36.10 -9.31 -10.71
N CYS A 203 35.53 -9.93 -11.75
CA CYS A 203 36.20 -10.13 -13.04
C CYS A 203 36.53 -8.79 -13.73
N VAL A 204 35.58 -7.85 -13.75
CA VAL A 204 35.79 -6.51 -14.33
C VAL A 204 36.86 -5.75 -13.54
N ARG A 205 36.83 -5.83 -12.21
CA ARG A 205 37.82 -5.15 -11.36
C ARG A 205 39.23 -5.71 -11.55
N LYS A 206 39.40 -7.02 -11.76
CA LYS A 206 40.70 -7.63 -12.09
C LYS A 206 41.23 -7.17 -13.46
N ARG A 207 40.37 -7.13 -14.48
CA ARG A 207 40.78 -6.68 -15.83
C ARG A 207 41.24 -5.22 -15.85
N ARG A 208 40.60 -4.33 -15.09
CA ARG A 208 41.02 -2.92 -14.97
C ARG A 208 42.42 -2.74 -14.37
N LYS A 209 42.87 -3.66 -13.50
CA LYS A 209 44.24 -3.61 -12.93
C LYS A 209 45.31 -4.05 -13.94
N ALA A 210 44.99 -4.97 -14.84
CA ALA A 210 45.90 -5.39 -15.90
C ALA A 210 46.09 -4.31 -16.98
N ALA A 211 45.01 -3.61 -17.36
CA ALA A 211 45.06 -2.55 -18.37
C ALA A 211 45.91 -1.33 -17.94
N LYS A 212 46.06 -1.07 -16.63
CA LYS A 212 46.92 0.02 -16.14
C LYS A 212 48.42 -0.29 -16.21
N LYS A 213 48.82 -1.57 -16.29
CA LYS A 213 50.23 -1.94 -16.46
C LYS A 213 50.69 -1.89 -17.93
N ALA A 214 49.76 -1.87 -18.89
CA ALA A 214 50.07 -1.79 -20.31
C ALA A 214 50.13 -0.34 -20.88
N LYS A 215 49.86 0.69 -20.06
CA LYS A 215 49.87 2.11 -20.49
C LYS A 215 51.05 2.93 -19.93
N SER A 216 52.06 2.26 -19.38
CA SER A 216 53.30 2.88 -18.89
C SER A 216 54.48 2.66 -19.84
N GLU A 217 54.21 2.59 -21.13
CA GLU A 217 55.23 2.63 -22.18
C GLU A 217 54.63 3.42 -23.35
N VAL A 218 54.65 4.75 -23.24
CA VAL A 218 54.40 5.65 -24.36
C VAL A 218 55.57 6.63 -24.42
N PRO A 219 56.23 6.80 -25.59
CA PRO A 219 57.46 7.56 -25.73
C PRO A 219 57.21 9.05 -25.58
N VAL A 220 58.20 9.74 -25.01
CA VAL A 220 58.29 11.20 -24.90
C VAL A 220 58.18 11.83 -26.29
N ALA A 221 57.12 12.62 -26.49
CA ALA A 221 56.97 13.49 -27.65
C ALA A 221 56.83 14.95 -27.19
N VAL A 222 57.87 15.70 -27.54
CA VAL A 222 58.12 17.15 -27.67
C VAL A 222 56.89 18.09 -27.52
N PRO A 223 56.99 19.18 -26.72
CA PRO A 223 56.00 20.24 -26.69
C PRO A 223 56.20 21.24 -27.85
N GLU A 224 55.12 21.56 -28.57
CA GLU A 224 55.08 22.65 -29.55
C GLU A 224 54.12 23.76 -29.08
N GLN A 225 54.61 24.98 -29.26
CA GLN A 225 54.15 26.29 -28.80
C GLN A 225 52.78 26.70 -29.40
N GLU A 226 51.89 27.26 -28.58
CA GLU A 226 51.59 28.71 -28.52
C GLU A 226 50.91 29.27 -29.77
N GLN A 227 49.60 29.53 -29.69
CA GLN A 227 49.03 30.71 -30.33
C GLN A 227 47.72 31.17 -29.70
N GLU A 228 47.73 32.46 -29.38
CA GLU A 228 46.76 33.27 -28.68
C GLU A 228 45.75 33.91 -29.66
N ALA A 229 44.58 34.36 -29.14
CA ALA A 229 43.69 35.46 -29.58
C ALA A 229 42.19 35.06 -29.77
N PRO A 230 41.25 36.03 -29.79
CA PRO A 230 40.98 37.05 -28.77
C PRO A 230 39.49 37.10 -28.34
N LYS A 231 39.24 37.70 -27.17
CA LYS A 231 37.91 37.99 -26.61
C LYS A 231 37.14 39.04 -27.43
N GLN A 232 35.88 38.76 -27.78
CA GLN A 232 34.91 39.79 -28.16
C GLN A 232 33.82 39.95 -27.10
N SER A 233 33.74 41.18 -26.57
CA SER A 233 32.70 41.70 -25.69
C SER A 233 31.50 42.19 -26.52
N ILE A 234 30.30 41.67 -26.24
CA ILE A 234 29.04 42.19 -26.79
C ILE A 234 28.35 43.04 -25.73
N TRP A 235 28.01 44.26 -26.14
CA TRP A 235 27.41 45.32 -25.34
C TRP A 235 25.88 45.16 -25.25
N VAL A 236 25.37 45.45 -24.06
CA VAL A 236 23.95 45.61 -23.72
C VAL A 236 23.48 47.00 -24.16
N TRP A 237 22.29 47.08 -24.76
CA TRP A 237 21.52 48.32 -24.85
C TRP A 237 20.16 48.15 -24.17
N ARG A 238 19.75 49.22 -23.49
CA ARG A 238 18.53 49.42 -22.71
C ARG A 238 17.26 49.38 -23.54
#